data_AF-A0A920IEF1-F1
#
_entry.id   AF-A0A920IEF1-F1
#
_cell.length_a   1.000
_cell.length_b   1.000
_cell.length_c   1.000
_cell.angle_alpha   90.00
_cell.angle_beta   90.00
_cell.angle_gamma   90.00
#
_symmetry.space_group_name_H-M   'P 1'
#
loop_
_entity.id
_entity.type
_entity.pdbx_description
1 polymer ?
#
loop_
_entity_poly.entity_id
_entity_poly.type
_entity_poly.pdbx_seq_one_letter_code
_entity_poly.pdbx_strand_id
1 'polypeptide(L)'
;MFGRAAYRTPYQLGLFDQLLSQKKGPPDLQEVASKMTDYAEKQIKTGVPLQAITRHMLGLCAGLKGARAFRRELGEQARMPVNDWTLIETAVRACLRMNKNLDEKKVA
;
A
#
# COMPACT_ATOMS: atom_id res chain seq x y z
N MET A 1 0.02 16.74 -16.02
CA MET A 1 -1.00 16.47 -14.97
C MET A 1 -1.06 14.97 -14.69
N PHE A 2 -0.95 14.52 -13.44
CA PHE A 2 -1.12 13.11 -13.05
C PHE A 2 -2.57 12.85 -12.63
N GLY A 3 -3.37 12.24 -13.52
CA GLY A 3 -4.73 11.82 -13.20
C GLY A 3 -4.77 10.35 -12.79
N ARG A 4 -5.15 9.48 -13.73
CA ARG A 4 -5.33 8.03 -13.50
C ARG A 4 -4.08 7.31 -12.98
N ALA A 5 -2.88 7.80 -13.32
CA ALA A 5 -1.62 7.20 -12.87
C ALA A 5 -1.47 7.26 -11.34
N ALA A 6 -1.86 8.37 -10.71
CA ALA A 6 -1.80 8.54 -9.26
C ALA A 6 -2.61 7.47 -8.50
N TYR A 7 -3.73 7.02 -9.07
CA TYR A 7 -4.56 5.96 -8.47
C TYR A 7 -4.06 4.55 -8.78
N ARG A 8 -3.46 4.33 -9.96
CA ARG A 8 -3.02 3.00 -10.39
C ARG A 8 -1.68 2.62 -9.78
N THR A 9 -0.77 3.59 -9.63
CA THR A 9 0.60 3.40 -9.17
C THR A 9 1.02 4.50 -8.18
N PRO A 10 0.29 4.70 -7.06
CA PRO A 10 0.51 5.81 -6.13
C PRO A 10 1.94 5.89 -5.60
N TYR A 11 2.62 4.76 -5.40
CA TYR A 11 4.01 4.73 -4.92
C TYR A 11 4.99 5.44 -5.86
N GLN A 12 4.72 5.47 -7.17
CA GLN A 12 5.57 6.16 -8.14
C GLN A 12 5.62 7.68 -7.91
N LEU A 13 4.60 8.27 -7.27
CA LEU A 13 4.61 9.69 -6.94
C LEU A 13 5.75 10.07 -6.00
N GLY A 14 6.11 9.20 -5.05
CA GLY A 14 7.27 9.44 -4.18
C GLY A 14 8.60 9.37 -4.92
N LEU A 15 8.72 8.51 -5.93
CA LEU A 15 9.89 8.47 -6.82
C LEU A 15 9.99 9.75 -7.66
N PHE A 16 8.86 10.28 -8.15
CA PHE A 16 8.83 11.55 -8.86
C PHE A 16 9.17 12.73 -7.95
N ASP A 17 8.65 12.78 -6.73
CA ASP A 17 9.00 13.84 -5.77
C ASP A 17 10.49 13.82 -5.45
N GLN A 18 11.09 12.63 -5.27
CA GLN A 18 12.53 12.51 -5.10
C GLN A 18 13.31 13.11 -6.28
N LEU A 19 12.89 12.82 -7.51
CA LEU A 19 13.53 13.31 -8.73
C LEU A 19 13.45 14.85 -8.84
N LEU A 20 12.31 15.44 -8.48
CA LEU A 20 12.05 16.87 -8.63
C LEU A 20 12.61 17.71 -7.49
N SER A 21 12.49 17.21 -6.26
CA SER A 21 12.77 17.96 -5.04
C SER A 21 14.18 17.74 -4.49
N GLN A 22 14.95 16.76 -5.03
CA GLN A 22 16.23 16.29 -4.47
C GLN A 22 16.15 15.94 -2.96
N LYS A 23 14.94 15.65 -2.48
CA LYS A 23 14.65 15.29 -1.08
C LYS A 23 14.76 13.77 -0.89
N LYS A 24 14.50 13.33 0.34
CA LYS A 24 14.45 11.91 0.71
C LYS A 24 13.55 11.13 -0.27
N GLY A 25 13.95 9.90 -0.60
CA GLY A 25 13.23 9.03 -1.51
C GLY A 25 11.81 8.68 -1.05
N PRO A 26 11.04 7.91 -1.86
CA PRO A 26 9.70 7.51 -1.49
C PRO A 26 9.70 6.86 -0.09
N PRO A 27 8.65 7.11 0.72
CA PRO A 27 8.54 6.47 2.03
C PRO A 27 8.53 4.96 1.86
N ASP A 28 9.08 4.21 2.82
CA ASP A 28 9.06 2.76 2.74
C ASP A 28 7.61 2.22 2.72
N LEU A 29 7.38 1.13 1.98
CA LEU A 29 6.04 0.56 1.87
C LEU A 29 5.49 0.08 3.22
N GLN A 30 6.32 -0.41 4.14
CA GLN A 30 5.86 -0.74 5.50
C GLN A 30 5.54 0.52 6.31
N GLU A 31 6.31 1.59 6.12
CA GLU A 31 6.02 2.88 6.76
C GLU A 31 4.67 3.43 6.29
N VAL A 32 4.40 3.39 4.98
CA VAL A 32 3.10 3.80 4.42
C VAL A 32 1.98 2.91 4.97
N ALA A 33 2.20 1.60 5.03
CA ALA A 33 1.21 0.66 5.57
C ALA A 33 0.90 0.97 7.04
N SER A 34 1.92 1.13 7.88
CA SER A 34 1.77 1.48 9.31
C SER A 34 0.98 2.78 9.50
N LYS A 35 1.35 3.86 8.78
CA LYS A 35 0.61 5.13 8.84
C LYS A 35 -0.85 4.99 8.41
N MET A 36 -1.12 4.19 7.39
CA MET A 36 -2.49 3.93 6.93
C MET A 36 -3.28 3.04 7.87
N THR A 37 -2.63 2.10 8.57
CA THR A 37 -3.22 1.31 9.66
C THR A 37 -3.67 2.22 10.81
N ASP A 38 -2.80 3.14 11.26
CA ASP A 38 -3.13 4.12 12.31
C ASP A 38 -4.28 5.05 11.89
N TYR A 39 -4.27 5.47 10.61
CA TYR A 39 -5.36 6.27 10.06
C TYR A 39 -6.67 5.48 10.04
N ALA A 40 -6.64 4.24 9.56
CA ALA A 40 -7.82 3.37 9.50
C ALA A 40 -8.43 3.12 10.87
N GLU A 41 -7.59 2.86 11.89
CA GLU A 41 -8.06 2.73 13.28
C GLU A 41 -8.86 3.96 13.73
N LYS A 42 -8.33 5.16 13.51
CA LYS A 42 -8.99 6.42 13.88
C LYS A 42 -10.32 6.63 13.15
N GLN A 43 -10.40 6.28 11.88
CA GLN A 43 -11.62 6.44 11.07
C GLN A 43 -12.68 5.39 11.38
N ILE A 44 -12.29 4.16 11.68
CA ILE A 44 -13.23 3.11 12.04
C ILE A 44 -13.93 3.46 13.36
N LYS A 45 -13.21 4.09 14.31
CA LYS A 45 -13.79 4.63 15.55
C LYS A 45 -14.84 5.72 15.30
N THR A 46 -14.85 6.37 14.14
CA THR A 46 -15.88 7.36 13.75
C THR A 46 -16.97 6.78 12.86
N GLY A 47 -17.00 5.46 12.65
CA GLY A 47 -18.01 4.76 11.85
C GLY A 47 -17.68 4.64 10.36
N VAL A 48 -16.47 5.01 9.92
CA VAL A 48 -16.05 4.82 8.53
C VAL A 48 -15.70 3.34 8.31
N PRO A 49 -16.33 2.64 7.34
CA PRO A 49 -16.00 1.25 7.06
C PRO A 49 -14.60 1.13 6.45
N LEU A 50 -13.86 0.07 6.81
CA LEU A 50 -12.48 -0.13 6.34
C LEU A 50 -12.37 -0.11 4.81
N GLN A 51 -13.35 -0.69 4.10
CA GLN A 51 -13.43 -0.68 2.64
C GLN A 51 -13.36 0.73 2.02
N ALA A 52 -13.95 1.74 2.67
CA ALA A 52 -13.94 3.11 2.16
C ALA A 52 -12.52 3.69 2.06
N ILE A 53 -11.61 3.18 2.90
CA ILE A 53 -10.19 3.55 2.94
C ILE A 53 -9.42 2.64 1.99
N THR A 54 -9.51 1.33 2.17
CA THR A 54 -8.65 0.35 1.47
C THR A 54 -8.88 0.30 -0.04
N ARG A 55 -10.08 0.67 -0.53
CA ARG A 55 -10.34 0.78 -1.98
C ARG A 55 -9.41 1.75 -2.70
N HIS A 56 -8.86 2.74 -1.98
CA HIS A 56 -7.90 3.72 -2.51
C HIS A 56 -6.45 3.25 -2.40
N MET A 57 -6.20 2.13 -1.71
CA MET A 57 -4.87 1.56 -1.48
C MET A 57 -4.53 0.40 -2.43
N LEU A 58 -5.47 -0.02 -3.29
CA LEU A 58 -5.30 -1.20 -4.16
C LEU A 58 -4.12 -1.08 -5.14
N GLY A 59 -3.70 0.13 -5.47
CA GLY A 59 -2.54 0.40 -6.32
C GLY A 59 -1.19 0.40 -5.57
N LEU A 60 -1.17 0.29 -4.24
CA LEU A 60 0.02 0.55 -3.43
C LEU A 60 1.19 -0.39 -3.75
N CYS A 61 0.90 -1.68 -3.94
CA CYS A 61 1.90 -2.69 -4.31
C CYS A 61 2.02 -2.91 -5.83
N ALA A 62 1.56 -1.98 -6.67
CA ALA A 62 1.62 -2.15 -8.12
C ALA A 62 3.06 -2.38 -8.62
N GLY A 63 3.23 -3.36 -9.52
CA GLY A 63 4.54 -3.73 -10.07
C GLY A 63 5.33 -4.75 -9.23
N LEU A 64 4.90 -5.08 -8.01
CA LEU A 64 5.55 -6.08 -7.17
C LEU A 64 5.06 -7.50 -7.44
N LYS A 65 5.90 -8.51 -7.17
CA LYS A 65 5.43 -9.90 -7.05
C LYS A 65 4.43 -9.98 -5.90
N GLY A 66 3.29 -10.62 -6.11
CA GLY A 66 2.23 -10.66 -5.10
C GLY A 66 1.23 -9.49 -5.16
N ALA A 67 1.40 -8.50 -6.04
CA ALA A 67 0.47 -7.37 -6.18
C ALA A 67 -0.98 -7.79 -6.46
N ARG A 68 -1.19 -8.90 -7.17
CA ARG A 68 -2.53 -9.47 -7.41
C ARG A 68 -3.12 -10.07 -6.13
N ALA A 69 -2.32 -10.80 -5.37
CA ALA A 69 -2.73 -11.40 -4.11
C ALA A 69 -3.07 -10.31 -3.09
N PHE A 70 -2.21 -9.30 -2.95
CA PHE A 70 -2.44 -8.09 -2.16
C PHE A 70 -3.79 -7.44 -2.48
N ARG A 71 -4.06 -7.16 -3.77
CA ARG A 71 -5.33 -6.55 -4.20
C ARG A 71 -6.55 -7.40 -3.86
N ARG A 72 -6.43 -8.73 -4.00
CA ARG A 72 -7.50 -9.66 -3.67
C ARG A 72 -7.76 -9.66 -2.16
N GLU A 73 -6.72 -9.89 -1.38
CA GLU A 73 -6.79 -9.95 0.08
C GLU A 73 -7.35 -8.65 0.67
N LEU A 74 -6.76 -7.52 0.31
CA LEU A 74 -7.19 -6.22 0.82
C LEU A 74 -8.59 -5.82 0.32
N GLY A 75 -8.95 -6.19 -0.92
CA GLY A 75 -10.23 -5.84 -1.53
C GLY A 75 -11.41 -6.71 -1.09
N GLU A 76 -11.16 -7.98 -0.73
CA GLU A 76 -12.17 -8.92 -0.25
C GLU A 76 -12.32 -8.85 1.26
N GLN A 77 -11.22 -8.93 2.03
CA GLN A 77 -11.28 -8.97 3.49
C GLN A 77 -11.75 -7.64 4.08
N ALA A 78 -11.44 -6.49 3.45
CA ALA A 78 -11.92 -5.20 3.93
C ALA A 78 -13.44 -5.00 3.78
N ARG A 79 -14.14 -5.88 3.05
CA ARG A 79 -15.62 -5.88 2.98
C ARG A 79 -16.27 -6.61 4.14
N MET A 80 -15.50 -7.37 4.91
CA MET A 80 -16.05 -8.14 6.03
C MET A 80 -16.40 -7.22 7.20
N PRO A 81 -17.43 -7.56 8.01
CA PRO A 81 -17.90 -6.71 9.11
C PRO A 81 -16.87 -6.49 10.23
N VAL A 82 -15.85 -7.35 10.28
CA VAL A 82 -14.82 -7.36 11.34
C VAL A 82 -14.03 -6.05 11.37
N ASN A 83 -13.94 -5.30 10.25
CA ASN A 83 -13.25 -4.00 10.15
C ASN A 83 -11.84 -4.02 10.80
N ASP A 84 -11.11 -5.12 10.64
CA ASP A 84 -9.76 -5.24 11.19
C ASP A 84 -8.78 -4.35 10.40
N TRP A 85 -8.41 -3.20 10.98
CA TRP A 85 -7.48 -2.26 10.34
C TRP A 85 -6.06 -2.83 10.18
N THR A 86 -5.68 -3.85 10.96
CA THR A 86 -4.36 -4.49 10.84
C THR A 86 -4.18 -5.22 9.51
N LEU A 87 -5.30 -5.51 8.82
CA LEU A 87 -5.33 -6.05 7.46
C LEU A 87 -4.44 -5.28 6.48
N ILE A 88 -4.34 -3.96 6.62
CA ILE A 88 -3.52 -3.12 5.75
C ILE A 88 -2.05 -3.54 5.85
N GLU A 89 -1.55 -3.63 7.07
CA GLU A 89 -0.15 -3.96 7.33
C GLU A 89 0.16 -5.42 6.99
N THR A 90 -0.74 -6.35 7.34
CA THR A 90 -0.56 -7.78 7.05
C THR A 90 -0.51 -8.03 5.54
N ALA A 91 -1.40 -7.43 4.76
CA ALA A 91 -1.43 -7.57 3.30
C ALA A 91 -0.17 -6.99 2.63
N VAL A 92 0.28 -5.80 3.05
CA VAL A 92 1.52 -5.20 2.52
C VAL A 92 2.73 -6.07 2.88
N ARG A 93 2.82 -6.53 4.14
CA ARG A 93 3.90 -7.40 4.60
C ARG A 93 3.93 -8.72 3.84
N ALA A 94 2.78 -9.33 3.57
CA ALA A 94 2.66 -10.54 2.76
C ALA A 94 3.18 -10.31 1.33
N CYS A 95 2.81 -9.18 0.71
CA CYS A 95 3.32 -8.81 -0.61
C CYS A 95 4.85 -8.64 -0.60
N LEU A 96 5.40 -7.93 0.38
CA LEU A 96 6.84 -7.67 0.47
C LEU A 96 7.65 -8.96 0.73
N ARG A 97 7.13 -9.92 1.48
CA ARG A 97 7.78 -11.24 1.66
C ARG A 97 8.05 -11.95 0.34
N MET A 98 7.16 -11.81 -0.65
CA MET A 98 7.35 -12.39 -1.99
C MET A 98 8.42 -11.68 -2.83
N ASN A 99 8.87 -10.50 -2.38
CA ASN A 99 9.88 -9.69 -3.06
C ASN A 99 11.23 -9.66 -2.33
N LYS A 100 11.34 -10.21 -1.10
CA LYS A 100 12.62 -10.30 -0.36
C LYS A 100 13.72 -11.08 -1.11
N ASN A 101 13.37 -11.95 -2.06
CA ASN A 101 14.33 -12.66 -2.91
C ASN A 101 14.77 -11.85 -4.16
N LEU A 102 14.40 -10.57 -4.28
CA LEU A 102 14.83 -9.69 -5.39
C LEU A 102 16.06 -8.84 -5.04
N ASP A 103 16.36 -8.63 -3.76
CA ASP A 103 17.57 -7.91 -3.33
C ASP A 103 18.86 -8.72 -3.55
N GLU A 104 18.77 -10.06 -3.62
CA GLU A 104 19.90 -10.93 -3.97
C GLU A 104 20.21 -10.98 -5.48
N LYS A 105 19.34 -10.42 -6.34
CA LYS A 105 19.51 -10.42 -7.81
C LYS A 105 19.85 -9.04 -8.39
N LYS A 106 20.41 -8.15 -7.59
CA LYS A 106 21.01 -6.87 -8.04
C LYS A 106 22.52 -6.80 -7.75
N VAL A 107 23.26 -7.84 -8.14
CA VAL A 107 24.67 -7.70 -8.53
C VAL A 107 24.92 -8.65 -9.71
N ALA A 108 24.95 -8.09 -10.91
CA ALA A 108 25.69 -8.57 -12.06
C ALA A 108 26.42 -7.35 -12.63
#